data_AF-A0A958PTQ6-F1
#
_entry.id   AF-A0A958PTQ6-F1
#
_cell.length_a   1.000
_cell.length_b   1.000
_cell.length_c   1.000
_cell.angle_alpha   90.00
_cell.angle_beta   90.00
_cell.angle_gamma   90.00
#
_symmetry.space_group_name_H-M   'P 1'
#
loop_
_entity.id
_entity.type
_entity.pdbx_description
1 polymer ?
#
loop_
_entity_poly.entity_id
_entity_poly.type
_entity_poly.pdbx_seq_one_letter_code
_entity_poly.pdbx_strand_id
1 'polypeptide(L)'
;MNPLKELRKYIGSYKGDGINHEQQPFSGYLCLSELFDSKGMELEFKAIGKDGTIYHAEKSVIAPGIDENLYLWNLNTNSNGMIPHLLKSTQPRNGSQSTFLFGFNNIENQDAFREEIAIDLWSNGEISYSYSWGLPGGNFEERSGAKMKRSTVDRINHVIAMVEDMNRSVEFYRDTVGLNLKFQSDNWTEFEAGSVIFALHGGGQKPKDGRDLNDPHSSVAGTASISFDVPDVNVVYEKLSGQGVPFTLKPTARENESILLAVATDPDGFELCFAQRLS
;
A
#
# COMPACT_ATOMS: atom_id res chain seq x y z
N MET A 1 7.30 24.86 2.57
CA MET A 1 7.25 23.38 2.74
C MET A 1 6.86 22.79 1.39
N ASN A 2 7.47 21.70 0.93
CA ASN A 2 7.06 21.04 -0.32
C ASN A 2 6.05 19.92 0.04
N PRO A 3 4.75 20.06 -0.32
CA PRO A 3 3.72 19.10 0.07
C PRO A 3 4.01 17.66 -0.37
N LEU A 4 4.42 17.47 -1.62
CA LEU A 4 4.74 16.14 -2.15
C LEU A 4 5.93 15.51 -1.43
N LYS A 5 6.94 16.30 -1.04
CA LYS A 5 8.08 15.79 -0.26
C LYS A 5 7.65 15.27 1.12
N GLU A 6 6.70 15.96 1.77
CA GLU A 6 6.18 15.52 3.06
C GLU A 6 5.27 14.30 2.92
N LEU A 7 4.34 14.31 1.95
CA LEU A 7 3.47 13.16 1.67
C LEU A 7 4.26 11.88 1.34
N ARG A 8 5.40 11.98 0.64
CA ARG A 8 6.25 10.82 0.34
C ARG A 8 6.76 10.09 1.59
N LYS A 9 7.00 10.79 2.70
CA LYS A 9 7.40 10.17 3.98
C LYS A 9 6.28 9.29 4.55
N TYR A 10 5.07 9.45 4.06
CA TYR A 10 3.86 8.76 4.47
C TYR A 10 3.35 7.76 3.42
N ILE A 11 4.15 7.40 2.42
CA ILE A 11 3.82 6.30 1.50
C ILE A 11 3.60 5.00 2.29
N GLY A 12 2.52 4.30 1.98
CA GLY A 12 2.14 3.00 2.55
C GLY A 12 0.64 2.86 2.74
N SER A 13 0.26 1.72 3.32
CA SER A 13 -1.13 1.43 3.70
C SER A 13 -1.43 1.78 5.15
N TYR A 14 -2.68 2.15 5.39
CA TYR A 14 -3.20 2.64 6.66
C TYR A 14 -4.58 2.04 6.93
N LYS A 15 -4.85 1.75 8.21
CA LYS A 15 -6.15 1.29 8.69
C LYS A 15 -6.52 1.96 10.00
N GLY A 16 -7.79 2.30 10.16
CA GLY A 16 -8.31 2.85 11.41
C GLY A 16 -9.82 2.93 11.39
N ASP A 17 -10.39 3.47 12.47
CA ASP A 17 -11.82 3.69 12.58
C ASP A 17 -12.18 5.13 12.20
N GLY A 18 -13.38 5.30 11.67
CA GLY A 18 -13.93 6.59 11.30
C GLY A 18 -15.44 6.64 11.48
N ILE A 19 -16.01 7.83 11.29
CA ILE A 19 -17.44 8.09 11.39
C ILE A 19 -17.87 8.91 10.17
N ASN A 20 -18.98 8.53 9.54
CA ASN A 20 -19.54 9.24 8.39
C ASN A 20 -20.56 10.31 8.80
N HIS A 21 -21.14 10.99 7.81
CA HIS A 21 -22.07 12.10 8.04
C HIS A 21 -23.40 11.68 8.68
N GLU A 22 -23.76 10.40 8.61
CA GLU A 22 -24.93 9.81 9.29
C GLU A 22 -24.60 9.30 10.70
N GLN A 23 -23.41 9.62 11.23
CA GLN A 23 -22.90 9.12 12.51
C GLN A 23 -22.69 7.59 12.55
N GLN A 24 -22.57 6.95 11.38
CA GLN A 24 -22.30 5.52 11.28
C GLN A 24 -20.79 5.27 11.37
N PRO A 25 -20.34 4.33 12.22
CA PRO A 25 -18.94 3.95 12.30
C PRO A 25 -18.53 3.11 11.08
N PHE A 26 -17.29 3.28 10.63
CA PHE A 26 -16.69 2.49 9.56
C PHE A 26 -15.20 2.19 9.84
N SER A 27 -14.67 1.16 9.19
CA SER A 27 -13.23 0.94 9.07
C SER A 27 -12.71 1.64 7.82
N GLY A 28 -11.81 2.60 8.02
CA GLY A 28 -11.11 3.31 6.96
C GLY A 28 -9.87 2.56 6.52
N TYR A 29 -9.68 2.44 5.22
CA TYR A 29 -8.49 1.90 4.59
C TYR A 29 -7.94 2.95 3.63
N LEU A 30 -6.69 3.38 3.81
CA LEU A 30 -6.04 4.35 2.94
C LEU A 30 -4.72 3.77 2.43
N CYS A 31 -4.48 3.85 1.13
CA CYS A 31 -3.18 3.56 0.53
C CYS A 31 -2.65 4.83 -0.12
N LEU A 32 -1.45 5.26 0.28
CA LEU A 32 -0.75 6.38 -0.34
C LEU A 32 0.48 5.84 -1.06
N SER A 33 0.61 6.13 -2.34
CA SER A 33 1.71 5.65 -3.18
C SER A 33 2.27 6.74 -4.08
N GLU A 34 3.46 6.52 -4.60
CA GLU A 34 4.09 7.44 -5.55
C GLU A 34 3.53 7.24 -6.96
N LEU A 35 3.36 8.34 -7.69
CA LEU A 35 2.82 8.33 -9.04
C LEU A 35 3.86 8.90 -10.04
N PHE A 36 4.12 8.13 -11.11
CA PHE A 36 4.97 8.48 -12.27
C PHE A 36 6.30 9.15 -11.92
N ASP A 37 7.36 8.39 -11.64
CA ASP A 37 8.73 8.90 -11.38
C ASP A 37 8.74 10.11 -10.42
N SER A 38 8.06 9.97 -9.30
CA SER A 38 7.94 11.03 -8.28
C SER A 38 7.21 12.31 -8.74
N LYS A 39 6.41 12.31 -9.81
CA LYS A 39 5.70 13.51 -10.27
C LYS A 39 4.43 13.82 -9.48
N GLY A 40 3.88 12.85 -8.76
CA GLY A 40 2.72 13.03 -7.90
C GLY A 40 2.57 11.92 -6.88
N MET A 41 1.41 11.89 -6.24
CA MET A 41 0.97 10.81 -5.36
C MET A 41 -0.34 10.23 -5.88
N GLU A 42 -0.55 8.95 -5.64
CA GLU A 42 -1.85 8.29 -5.76
C GLU A 42 -2.35 7.95 -4.36
N LEU A 43 -3.61 8.26 -4.08
CA LEU A 43 -4.29 7.98 -2.82
C LEU A 43 -5.55 7.17 -3.13
N GLU A 44 -5.67 5.99 -2.54
CA GLU A 44 -6.90 5.19 -2.56
C GLU A 44 -7.48 5.16 -1.15
N PHE A 45 -8.79 5.38 -1.03
CA PHE A 45 -9.47 5.29 0.26
C PHE A 45 -10.79 4.52 0.17
N LYS A 46 -11.09 3.74 1.20
CA LYS A 46 -12.36 3.03 1.37
C LYS A 46 -12.87 3.18 2.81
N ALA A 47 -14.14 3.52 2.95
CA ALA A 47 -14.89 3.46 4.19
C ALA A 47 -15.84 2.26 4.15
N ILE A 48 -15.60 1.26 5.00
CA ILE A 48 -16.35 0.00 5.02
C ILE A 48 -17.07 -0.16 6.35
N GLY A 49 -18.40 -0.32 6.30
CA GLY A 49 -19.24 -0.63 7.45
C GLY A 49 -18.91 -1.99 8.06
N LYS A 50 -19.38 -2.23 9.29
CA LYS A 50 -19.12 -3.50 10.00
C LYS A 50 -19.72 -4.72 9.30
N ASP A 51 -20.75 -4.52 8.50
CA ASP A 51 -21.44 -5.51 7.68
C ASP A 51 -20.77 -5.74 6.32
N GLY A 52 -19.67 -5.03 6.03
CA GLY A 52 -18.99 -5.07 4.73
C GLY A 52 -19.55 -4.10 3.70
N THR A 53 -20.58 -3.33 4.02
CA THR A 53 -21.14 -2.31 3.12
C THR A 53 -20.10 -1.23 2.83
N ILE A 54 -19.89 -0.89 1.56
CA ILE A 54 -18.99 0.21 1.18
C ILE A 54 -19.79 1.51 1.27
N TYR A 55 -19.50 2.34 2.28
CA TYR A 55 -20.10 3.67 2.41
C TYR A 55 -19.45 4.69 1.49
N HIS A 56 -18.16 4.49 1.19
CA HIS A 56 -17.41 5.35 0.29
C HIS A 56 -16.20 4.60 -0.26
N ALA A 57 -15.88 4.81 -1.52
CA ALA A 57 -14.61 4.42 -2.11
C ALA A 57 -14.14 5.50 -3.09
N GLU A 58 -12.83 5.71 -3.13
CA GLU A 58 -12.22 6.70 -4.01
C GLU A 58 -10.84 6.29 -4.50
N LYS A 59 -10.46 6.92 -5.60
CA LYS A 59 -9.11 6.98 -6.11
C LYS A 59 -8.78 8.42 -6.49
N SER A 60 -7.69 8.91 -5.94
CA SER A 60 -7.28 10.31 -5.97
C SER A 60 -5.86 10.45 -6.50
N VAL A 61 -5.62 11.47 -7.30
CA VAL A 61 -4.27 11.87 -7.74
C VAL A 61 -3.92 13.20 -7.12
N ILE A 62 -2.75 13.30 -6.48
CA ILE A 62 -2.21 14.56 -5.95
C ILE A 62 -1.00 14.95 -6.79
N ALA A 63 -1.13 15.99 -7.61
CA ALA A 63 -0.04 16.46 -8.47
C ALA A 63 -0.19 17.95 -8.83
N PRO A 64 0.86 18.59 -9.34
CA PRO A 64 0.75 19.94 -9.89
C PRO A 64 -0.09 19.96 -11.17
N GLY A 65 -0.93 20.97 -11.32
CA GLY A 65 -1.56 21.32 -12.59
C GLY A 65 -0.57 21.98 -13.55
N ILE A 66 -1.02 22.25 -14.79
CA ILE A 66 -0.23 23.00 -15.78
C ILE A 66 0.05 24.44 -15.29
N ASP A 67 -0.83 24.97 -14.45
CA ASP A 67 -0.68 26.25 -13.77
C ASP A 67 0.19 26.19 -12.51
N GLU A 68 0.91 25.07 -12.30
CA GLU A 68 1.83 24.80 -11.19
C GLU A 68 1.19 24.74 -9.79
N ASN A 69 -0.12 24.95 -9.70
CA ASN A 69 -0.87 24.76 -8.45
C ASN A 69 -0.98 23.28 -8.11
N LEU A 70 -0.92 22.93 -6.83
CA LEU A 70 -1.11 21.54 -6.40
C LEU A 70 -2.59 21.23 -6.25
N TYR A 71 -3.04 20.15 -6.87
CA TYR A 71 -4.42 19.67 -6.76
C TYR A 71 -4.47 18.24 -6.22
N LEU A 72 -5.64 17.91 -5.65
CA LEU A 72 -6.12 16.56 -5.44
C LEU A 72 -7.32 16.35 -6.38
N TRP A 73 -7.13 15.57 -7.44
CA TRP A 73 -8.21 15.14 -8.34
C TRP A 73 -8.83 13.86 -7.79
N ASN A 74 -10.09 13.94 -7.39
CA ASN A 74 -10.79 12.88 -6.69
C ASN A 74 -11.90 12.27 -7.56
N LEU A 75 -11.86 10.95 -7.77
CA LEU A 75 -12.93 10.17 -8.37
C LEU A 75 -13.47 9.22 -7.29
N ASN A 76 -14.77 9.33 -6.99
CA ASN A 76 -15.36 8.64 -5.86
C ASN A 76 -16.80 8.14 -6.13
N THR A 77 -17.34 7.34 -5.21
CA THR A 77 -18.68 6.72 -5.33
C THR A 77 -19.85 7.69 -5.19
N ASN A 78 -19.62 8.89 -4.63
CA ASN A 78 -20.63 9.86 -4.24
C ASN A 78 -20.71 11.06 -5.19
N SER A 79 -19.79 11.16 -6.17
CA SER A 79 -19.77 12.20 -7.19
C SER A 79 -20.03 11.62 -8.58
N ASN A 80 -20.60 12.43 -9.47
CA ASN A 80 -20.88 12.04 -10.85
C ASN A 80 -19.63 12.11 -11.76
N GLY A 81 -18.48 12.55 -11.24
CA GLY A 81 -17.27 12.75 -12.03
C GLY A 81 -16.08 13.19 -11.20
N MET A 82 -14.96 13.46 -11.88
CA MET A 82 -13.71 13.87 -11.24
C MET A 82 -13.82 15.30 -10.69
N ILE A 83 -13.48 15.49 -9.41
CA ILE A 83 -13.52 16.81 -8.74
C ILE A 83 -12.08 17.27 -8.46
N PRO A 84 -11.62 18.40 -9.03
CA PRO A 84 -10.31 18.97 -8.73
C PRO A 84 -10.38 19.85 -7.48
N HIS A 85 -9.65 19.45 -6.43
CA HIS A 85 -9.51 20.22 -5.20
C HIS A 85 -8.17 20.93 -5.18
N LEU A 86 -8.17 22.26 -5.12
CA LEU A 86 -6.93 23.06 -5.04
C LEU A 86 -6.37 23.03 -3.62
N LEU A 87 -5.06 22.88 -3.45
CA LEU A 87 -4.42 23.04 -2.14
C LEU A 87 -4.63 24.48 -1.61
N LYS A 88 -5.41 24.62 -0.54
CA LYS A 88 -5.77 25.91 0.07
C LYS A 88 -4.85 26.30 1.23
N SER A 89 -4.42 25.31 2.02
CA SER A 89 -3.63 25.56 3.23
C SER A 89 -2.71 24.40 3.53
N THR A 90 -1.56 24.72 4.13
CA THR A 90 -0.62 23.76 4.72
C THR A 90 -0.44 23.97 6.23
N GLN A 91 -1.35 24.73 6.86
CA GLN A 91 -1.28 25.02 8.29
C GLN A 91 -1.72 23.80 9.09
N PRO A 92 -0.91 23.29 10.04
CA PRO A 92 -1.28 22.14 10.85
C PRO A 92 -2.58 22.37 11.62
N ARG A 93 -3.46 21.37 11.61
CA ARG A 93 -4.72 21.37 12.37
C ARG A 93 -4.67 20.33 13.49
N ASN A 94 -5.41 20.57 14.57
CA ASN A 94 -5.69 19.56 15.60
C ASN A 94 -4.45 18.88 16.22
N GLY A 95 -3.32 19.59 16.26
CA GLY A 95 -2.05 19.06 16.79
C GLY A 95 -1.30 18.11 15.86
N SER A 96 -1.70 18.01 14.60
CA SER A 96 -0.93 17.32 13.56
C SER A 96 0.45 17.98 13.34
N GLN A 97 1.38 17.23 12.77
CA GLN A 97 2.69 17.76 12.39
C GLN A 97 2.57 18.65 11.14
N SER A 98 1.77 18.20 10.17
CA SER A 98 1.49 18.89 8.92
C SER A 98 0.06 18.58 8.49
N THR A 99 -0.62 19.54 7.86
CA THR A 99 -1.92 19.31 7.21
C THR A 99 -1.83 19.75 5.76
N PHE A 100 -2.48 19.03 4.85
CA PHE A 100 -2.75 19.47 3.49
C PHE A 100 -4.25 19.55 3.28
N LEU A 101 -4.76 20.78 3.17
CA LEU A 101 -6.19 21.05 2.98
C LEU A 101 -6.45 21.37 1.51
N PHE A 102 -7.15 20.49 0.82
CA PHE A 102 -7.53 20.67 -0.59
C PHE A 102 -9.01 21.05 -0.67
N GLY A 103 -9.34 22.10 -1.41
CA GLY A 103 -10.69 22.64 -1.47
C GLY A 103 -11.25 22.77 -2.88
N PHE A 104 -12.51 22.40 -3.05
CA PHE A 104 -13.35 22.64 -4.21
C PHE A 104 -14.34 23.77 -3.92
N ASN A 105 -14.41 24.75 -4.84
CA ASN A 105 -15.08 26.05 -4.66
C ASN A 105 -14.54 26.88 -3.47
N ASN A 106 -15.10 28.09 -3.29
CA ASN A 106 -14.82 28.94 -2.13
C ASN A 106 -15.80 28.60 -1.02
N ILE A 107 -15.33 28.29 0.19
CA ILE A 107 -16.16 27.96 1.36
C ILE A 107 -17.21 29.05 1.68
N GLU A 108 -16.95 30.31 1.33
CA GLU A 108 -17.87 31.43 1.54
C GLU A 108 -19.02 31.49 0.51
N ASN A 109 -18.90 30.80 -0.64
CA ASN A 109 -19.87 30.88 -1.73
C ASN A 109 -21.17 30.13 -1.42
N GLN A 110 -22.14 30.81 -0.78
CA GLN A 110 -23.38 30.21 -0.31
C GLN A 110 -24.27 29.55 -1.38
N ASP A 111 -24.02 29.83 -2.65
CA ASP A 111 -24.87 29.38 -3.75
C ASP A 111 -24.38 28.09 -4.41
N ALA A 112 -23.25 27.53 -3.97
CA ALA A 112 -22.65 26.35 -4.57
C ALA A 112 -22.34 25.25 -3.55
N PHE A 113 -22.23 24.01 -4.06
CA PHE A 113 -21.60 22.93 -3.32
C PHE A 113 -20.13 23.25 -3.08
N ARG A 114 -19.66 22.99 -1.86
CA ARG A 114 -18.30 23.24 -1.40
C ARG A 114 -17.78 22.02 -0.66
N GLU A 115 -16.52 21.71 -0.87
CA GLU A 115 -15.89 20.55 -0.25
C GLU A 115 -14.43 20.86 0.08
N GLU A 116 -13.98 20.40 1.23
CA GLU A 116 -12.57 20.36 1.60
C GLU A 116 -12.19 18.96 2.07
N ILE A 117 -11.05 18.49 1.59
CA ILE A 117 -10.42 17.24 1.96
C ILE A 117 -9.15 17.59 2.74
N ALA A 118 -9.07 17.15 3.99
CA ALA A 118 -7.90 17.33 4.84
C ALA A 118 -7.10 16.02 4.93
N ILE A 119 -5.80 16.11 4.68
CA ILE A 119 -4.82 15.07 4.99
C ILE A 119 -3.93 15.59 6.12
N ASP A 120 -4.17 15.09 7.34
CA ASP A 120 -3.35 15.43 8.51
C ASP A 120 -2.29 14.34 8.74
N LEU A 121 -1.02 14.74 8.77
CA LEU A 121 0.12 13.87 9.01
C LEU A 121 0.57 14.01 10.47
N TRP A 122 0.66 12.89 11.18
CA TRP A 122 0.98 12.86 12.61
C TRP A 122 2.41 12.38 12.86
N SER A 123 3.08 12.95 13.87
CA SER A 123 4.47 12.63 14.19
C SER A 123 4.73 11.15 14.56
N ASN A 124 3.70 10.42 14.96
CA ASN A 124 3.74 8.97 15.21
C ASN A 124 3.55 8.12 13.93
N GLY A 125 3.50 8.76 12.75
CA GLY A 125 3.33 8.11 11.47
C GLY A 125 1.87 7.78 11.10
N GLU A 126 0.87 8.22 11.88
CA GLU A 126 -0.55 8.10 11.56
C GLU A 126 -0.98 9.13 10.50
N ILE A 127 -2.12 8.88 9.84
CA ILE A 127 -2.80 9.82 8.94
C ILE A 127 -4.23 10.01 9.42
N SER A 128 -4.69 11.26 9.51
CA SER A 128 -6.12 11.55 9.49
C SER A 128 -6.55 12.01 8.11
N TYR A 129 -7.71 11.50 7.68
CA TYR A 129 -8.32 11.83 6.40
C TYR A 129 -9.77 12.24 6.65
N SER A 130 -10.11 13.49 6.37
CA SER A 130 -11.45 14.02 6.64
C SER A 130 -12.02 14.85 5.48
N TYR A 131 -13.35 14.83 5.42
CA TYR A 131 -14.18 15.55 4.46
C TYR A 131 -15.04 16.57 5.19
N SER A 132 -14.93 17.82 4.78
CA SER A 132 -15.84 18.90 5.15
C SER A 132 -16.62 19.33 3.93
N TRP A 133 -17.93 19.51 4.04
CA TRP A 133 -18.72 19.98 2.89
C TRP A 133 -19.99 20.71 3.29
N GLY A 134 -20.50 21.50 2.35
CA GLY A 134 -21.77 22.23 2.46
C GLY A 134 -22.49 22.27 1.11
N LEU A 135 -23.79 21.94 1.11
CA LEU A 135 -24.68 22.15 -0.03
C LEU A 135 -24.98 23.66 -0.23
N PRO A 136 -25.52 24.09 -1.38
CA PRO A 136 -26.05 25.44 -1.53
C PRO A 136 -27.03 25.80 -0.39
N GLY A 137 -26.77 26.91 0.28
CA GLY A 137 -27.50 27.40 1.45
C GLY A 137 -27.29 26.61 2.75
N GLY A 138 -26.51 25.53 2.73
CA GLY A 138 -26.23 24.68 3.89
C GLY A 138 -24.97 25.08 4.66
N ASN A 139 -24.88 24.65 5.92
CA ASN A 139 -23.68 24.84 6.74
C ASN A 139 -22.50 24.04 6.19
N PHE A 140 -21.32 24.66 6.20
CA PHE A 140 -20.05 24.01 5.91
C PHE A 140 -19.45 23.45 7.20
N GLU A 141 -19.37 22.13 7.30
CA GLU A 141 -18.94 21.41 8.51
C GLU A 141 -18.10 20.19 8.14
N GLU A 142 -17.24 19.73 9.06
CA GLU A 142 -16.59 18.43 8.94
C GLU A 142 -17.63 17.33 9.16
N ARG A 143 -17.79 16.43 8.18
CA ARG A 143 -18.89 15.47 8.15
C ARG A 143 -18.45 14.02 8.08
N SER A 144 -17.21 13.76 7.68
CA SER A 144 -16.68 12.40 7.69
C SER A 144 -15.19 12.45 7.96
N GLY A 145 -14.67 11.47 8.72
CA GLY A 145 -13.24 11.38 8.93
C GLY A 145 -12.82 10.08 9.59
N ALA A 146 -11.57 9.71 9.35
CA ALA A 146 -10.91 8.59 10.01
C ALA A 146 -9.50 8.98 10.43
N LYS A 147 -9.04 8.42 11.55
CA LYS A 147 -7.63 8.48 11.98
C LYS A 147 -7.06 7.08 11.92
N MET A 148 -6.01 6.90 11.12
CA MET A 148 -5.55 5.59 10.67
C MET A 148 -4.08 5.38 11.01
N LYS A 149 -3.79 4.18 11.49
CA LYS A 149 -2.43 3.71 11.79
C LYS A 149 -1.84 3.08 10.55
N ARG A 150 -0.54 3.31 10.35
CA ARG A 150 0.21 2.64 9.29
C ARG A 150 0.18 1.13 9.52
N SER A 151 -0.18 0.40 8.47
CA SER A 151 -0.10 -1.06 8.46
C SER A 151 1.36 -1.50 8.47
N THR A 152 1.68 -2.53 9.27
CA THR A 152 3.03 -3.11 9.33
C THR A 152 3.37 -3.96 8.10
N VAL A 153 2.34 -4.34 7.35
CA VAL A 153 2.41 -5.07 6.09
C VAL A 153 1.45 -4.36 5.14
N ASP A 154 1.92 -4.00 3.96
CA ASP A 154 1.15 -3.21 3.00
C ASP A 154 0.43 -4.13 2.00
N ARG A 155 1.22 -4.71 1.08
CA ARG A 155 0.74 -5.59 0.02
C ARG A 155 1.74 -6.71 -0.23
N ILE A 156 1.26 -7.80 -0.81
CA ILE A 156 2.14 -8.78 -1.43
C ILE A 156 2.87 -8.06 -2.57
N ASN A 157 4.19 -8.14 -2.57
CA ASN A 157 5.03 -7.63 -3.65
C ASN A 157 5.42 -8.76 -4.60
N HIS A 158 5.84 -9.91 -4.06
CA HIS A 158 6.26 -11.04 -4.88
C HIS A 158 5.44 -12.29 -4.58
N VAL A 159 5.13 -13.04 -5.63
CA VAL A 159 4.87 -14.47 -5.55
C VAL A 159 6.09 -15.17 -6.11
N ILE A 160 6.73 -16.03 -5.32
CA ILE A 160 8.01 -16.63 -5.65
C ILE A 160 7.80 -18.12 -5.86
N ALA A 161 8.01 -18.62 -7.07
CA ALA A 161 7.95 -20.05 -7.39
C ALA A 161 9.35 -20.66 -7.38
N MET A 162 9.50 -21.78 -6.67
CA MET A 162 10.73 -22.56 -6.68
C MET A 162 10.80 -23.39 -7.97
N VAL A 163 11.90 -23.27 -8.71
CA VAL A 163 12.09 -23.98 -9.98
C VAL A 163 13.35 -24.83 -9.98
N GLU A 164 13.24 -25.99 -10.63
CA GLU A 164 14.35 -26.93 -10.84
C GLU A 164 15.28 -26.51 -11.97
N ASP A 165 14.69 -25.97 -13.04
CA ASP A 165 15.41 -25.55 -14.24
C ASP A 165 14.94 -24.15 -14.58
N MET A 166 15.82 -23.18 -14.38
CA MET A 166 15.53 -21.76 -14.59
C MET A 166 15.22 -21.50 -16.07
N ASN A 167 16.06 -21.97 -17.00
CA ASN A 167 15.90 -21.68 -18.42
C ASN A 167 14.59 -22.27 -18.97
N ARG A 168 14.28 -23.53 -18.65
CA ARG A 168 13.02 -24.16 -19.02
C ARG A 168 11.81 -23.38 -18.48
N SER A 169 11.89 -22.92 -17.25
CA SER A 169 10.79 -22.19 -16.61
C SER A 169 10.63 -20.79 -17.21
N VAL A 170 11.74 -20.11 -17.53
CA VAL A 170 11.72 -18.81 -18.20
C VAL A 170 11.09 -18.91 -19.57
N GLU A 171 11.49 -19.88 -20.40
CA GLU A 171 10.87 -20.14 -21.71
C GLU A 171 9.36 -20.41 -21.56
N PHE A 172 8.96 -21.22 -20.59
CA PHE A 172 7.54 -21.49 -20.35
C PHE A 172 6.75 -20.23 -19.99
N TYR A 173 7.18 -19.49 -18.97
CA TYR A 173 6.43 -18.31 -18.51
C TYR A 173 6.47 -17.15 -19.50
N ARG A 174 7.60 -16.94 -20.17
CA ARG A 174 7.75 -15.88 -21.20
C ARG A 174 7.04 -16.24 -22.50
N ASP A 175 7.37 -17.39 -23.08
CA ASP A 175 7.01 -17.70 -24.47
C ASP A 175 5.70 -18.49 -24.59
N THR A 176 5.34 -19.27 -23.56
CA THR A 176 4.09 -20.06 -23.56
C THR A 176 2.96 -19.36 -22.82
N VAL A 177 3.22 -18.85 -21.61
CA VAL A 177 2.21 -18.14 -20.80
C VAL A 177 2.07 -16.68 -21.24
N GLY A 178 3.15 -16.06 -21.72
CA GLY A 178 3.14 -14.69 -22.23
C GLY A 178 3.41 -13.62 -21.17
N LEU A 179 4.09 -13.95 -20.07
CA LEU A 179 4.51 -12.96 -19.08
C LEU A 179 5.70 -12.14 -19.59
N ASN A 180 5.69 -10.84 -19.33
CA ASN A 180 6.79 -9.96 -19.67
C ASN A 180 7.98 -10.21 -18.73
N LEU A 181 9.11 -10.61 -19.29
CA LEU A 181 10.35 -10.79 -18.54
C LEU A 181 10.92 -9.41 -18.15
N LYS A 182 11.12 -9.19 -16.86
CA LYS A 182 11.65 -7.95 -16.29
C LYS A 182 13.13 -8.06 -15.93
N PHE A 183 13.53 -9.20 -15.35
CA PHE A 183 14.91 -9.47 -14.92
C PHE A 183 15.19 -10.97 -15.00
N GLN A 184 16.41 -11.36 -15.32
CA GLN A 184 16.85 -12.75 -15.33
C GLN A 184 18.30 -12.88 -14.85
N SER A 185 18.53 -13.89 -14.01
CA SER A 185 19.83 -14.38 -13.59
C SER A 185 19.77 -15.89 -13.36
N ASP A 186 20.91 -16.52 -13.07
CA ASP A 186 20.99 -17.98 -12.88
C ASP A 186 20.09 -18.49 -11.74
N ASN A 187 19.92 -17.70 -10.68
CA ASN A 187 19.18 -18.11 -9.47
C ASN A 187 17.90 -17.30 -9.19
N TRP A 188 17.68 -16.19 -9.90
CA TRP A 188 16.52 -15.32 -9.71
C TRP A 188 16.03 -14.73 -11.03
N THR A 189 14.74 -14.83 -11.32
CA THR A 189 14.10 -14.23 -12.50
C THR A 189 12.79 -13.57 -12.10
N GLU A 190 12.48 -12.39 -12.62
CA GLU A 190 11.25 -11.65 -12.35
C GLU A 190 10.45 -11.42 -13.63
N PHE A 191 9.13 -11.59 -13.51
CA PHE A 191 8.14 -11.27 -14.51
C PHE A 191 7.19 -10.18 -14.00
N GLU A 192 6.72 -9.35 -14.92
CA GLU A 192 5.60 -8.44 -14.65
C GLU A 192 4.30 -9.25 -14.54
N ALA A 193 3.56 -9.07 -13.44
CA ALA A 193 2.28 -9.73 -13.19
C ALA A 193 1.27 -8.74 -12.56
N GLY A 194 1.07 -7.60 -13.22
CA GLY A 194 0.19 -6.53 -12.73
C GLY A 194 0.80 -5.80 -11.53
N SER A 195 0.10 -5.77 -10.39
CA SER A 195 0.56 -5.10 -9.17
C SER A 195 1.53 -5.92 -8.33
N VAL A 196 1.82 -7.16 -8.74
CA VAL A 196 2.80 -8.05 -8.11
C VAL A 196 3.87 -8.45 -9.12
N ILE A 197 5.04 -8.81 -8.62
CA ILE A 197 6.08 -9.47 -9.38
C ILE A 197 5.91 -10.97 -9.21
N PHE A 198 5.87 -11.70 -10.32
CA PHE A 198 6.01 -13.14 -10.28
C PHE A 198 7.49 -13.49 -10.45
N ALA A 199 8.09 -14.07 -9.41
CA ALA A 199 9.50 -14.41 -9.40
C ALA A 199 9.72 -15.92 -9.46
N LEU A 200 10.83 -16.32 -10.07
CA LEU A 200 11.35 -17.67 -10.04
C LEU A 200 12.63 -17.67 -9.21
N HIS A 201 12.73 -18.59 -8.27
CA HIS A 201 13.95 -18.84 -7.53
C HIS A 201 14.48 -20.24 -7.88
N GLY A 202 15.76 -20.31 -8.27
CA GLY A 202 16.44 -21.56 -8.60
C GLY A 202 16.71 -22.45 -7.38
N GLY A 203 17.30 -23.62 -7.59
CA GLY A 203 17.66 -24.54 -6.50
C GLY A 203 16.51 -25.40 -5.99
N GLY A 204 15.32 -25.30 -6.60
CA GLY A 204 14.24 -26.25 -6.37
C GLY A 204 14.64 -27.65 -6.83
N GLN A 205 14.37 -28.68 -6.04
CA GLN A 205 14.52 -30.07 -6.48
C GLN A 205 13.14 -30.67 -6.65
N LYS A 206 12.90 -31.39 -7.76
CA LYS A 206 11.70 -32.21 -7.85
C LYS A 206 11.75 -33.27 -6.75
N PRO A 207 10.62 -33.53 -6.06
CA PRO A 207 10.56 -34.65 -5.15
C PRO A 207 10.92 -35.93 -5.92
N LYS A 208 11.94 -36.65 -5.45
CA LYS A 208 12.08 -38.07 -5.81
C LYS A 208 10.91 -38.81 -5.13
N ASP A 209 10.45 -39.93 -5.70
CA ASP A 209 9.30 -40.68 -5.16
C ASP A 209 9.40 -40.85 -3.64
N GLY A 210 8.43 -40.28 -2.92
CA GLY A 210 8.48 -40.09 -1.46
C GLY A 210 8.80 -38.63 -1.10
N ARG A 211 7.75 -37.80 -1.01
CA ARG A 211 7.81 -36.45 -0.43
C ARG A 211 8.38 -36.54 1.00
N ASP A 212 9.61 -36.14 1.22
CA ASP A 212 10.04 -35.74 2.56
C ASP A 212 9.77 -34.24 2.71
N LEU A 213 8.55 -33.90 3.16
CA LEU A 213 8.15 -32.52 3.46
C LEU A 213 8.81 -31.99 4.74
N ASN A 214 9.61 -32.79 5.44
CA ASN A 214 10.19 -32.43 6.72
C ASN A 214 11.67 -32.00 6.64
N ASP A 215 12.29 -32.01 5.46
CA ASP A 215 13.63 -31.44 5.30
C ASP A 215 13.54 -29.91 5.19
N PRO A 216 13.92 -29.15 6.23
CA PRO A 216 13.83 -27.69 6.24
C PRO A 216 14.82 -27.03 5.27
N HIS A 217 15.75 -27.81 4.70
CA HIS A 217 16.77 -27.34 3.76
C HIS A 217 16.44 -27.70 2.30
N SER A 218 15.40 -28.49 2.06
CA SER A 218 14.96 -28.90 0.73
C SER A 218 14.02 -27.85 0.14
N SER A 219 14.56 -26.98 -0.70
CA SER A 219 13.77 -26.19 -1.64
C SER A 219 13.09 -27.12 -2.66
N VAL A 220 11.77 -27.29 -2.58
CA VAL A 220 11.03 -28.19 -3.48
C VAL A 220 10.55 -27.45 -4.72
N ALA A 221 10.87 -27.93 -5.92
CA ALA A 221 10.37 -27.32 -7.15
C ALA A 221 8.84 -27.45 -7.25
N GLY A 222 8.17 -26.37 -7.68
CA GLY A 222 6.72 -26.30 -7.80
C GLY A 222 5.98 -25.84 -6.54
N THR A 223 6.69 -25.53 -5.45
CA THR A 223 6.13 -24.76 -4.33
C THR A 223 6.25 -23.27 -4.57
N ALA A 224 5.52 -22.48 -3.77
CA ALA A 224 5.59 -21.04 -3.82
C ALA A 224 5.62 -20.43 -2.41
N SER A 225 6.17 -19.24 -2.31
CA SER A 225 6.07 -18.35 -1.15
C SER A 225 5.57 -16.97 -1.59
N ILE A 226 5.14 -16.16 -0.62
CA ILE A 226 4.81 -14.75 -0.88
C ILE A 226 5.77 -13.85 -0.12
N SER A 227 6.12 -12.73 -0.72
CA SER A 227 6.95 -11.71 -0.10
C SER A 227 6.21 -10.40 0.05
N PHE A 228 6.33 -9.79 1.23
CA PHE A 228 5.86 -8.46 1.55
C PHE A 228 7.04 -7.49 1.61
N ASP A 229 6.89 -6.34 0.94
CA ASP A 229 7.78 -5.21 1.23
C ASP A 229 7.38 -4.60 2.56
N VAL A 230 8.36 -4.42 3.44
CA VAL A 230 8.16 -3.82 4.74
C VAL A 230 9.11 -2.64 4.95
N PRO A 231 8.66 -1.53 5.58
CA PRO A 231 9.52 -0.38 5.86
C PRO A 231 10.67 -0.72 6.81
N ASP A 232 10.39 -1.57 7.80
CA ASP A 232 11.35 -2.05 8.79
C ASP A 232 11.04 -3.52 9.12
N VAL A 233 11.91 -4.42 8.70
CA VAL A 233 11.72 -5.86 8.94
C VAL A 233 11.99 -6.25 10.39
N ASN A 234 12.79 -5.49 11.14
CA ASN A 234 13.01 -5.75 12.57
C ASN A 234 11.73 -5.47 13.37
N VAL A 235 11.04 -4.36 13.08
CA VAL A 235 9.75 -4.04 13.71
C VAL A 235 8.70 -5.12 13.44
N VAL A 236 8.65 -5.62 12.20
CA VAL A 236 7.73 -6.71 11.81
C VAL A 236 8.10 -8.00 12.55
N TYR A 237 9.39 -8.35 12.56
CA TYR A 237 9.89 -9.54 13.26
C TYR A 237 9.56 -9.51 14.75
N GLU A 238 9.84 -8.41 15.45
CA GLU A 238 9.56 -8.27 16.88
C GLU A 238 8.06 -8.38 17.18
N LYS A 239 7.22 -7.68 16.40
CA LYS A 239 5.77 -7.71 16.56
C LYS A 239 5.20 -9.12 16.36
N LEU A 240 5.55 -9.78 15.26
CA LEU A 240 4.99 -11.09 14.92
C LEU A 240 5.54 -12.20 15.81
N SER A 241 6.83 -12.14 16.17
CA SER A 241 7.42 -13.07 17.15
C SER A 241 6.74 -12.94 18.51
N GLY A 242 6.44 -11.70 18.95
CA GLY A 242 5.68 -11.44 20.18
C GLY A 242 4.24 -11.96 20.15
N GLN A 243 3.70 -12.24 18.96
CA GLN A 243 2.39 -12.86 18.75
C GLN A 243 2.48 -14.39 18.56
N GLY A 244 3.67 -14.98 18.69
CA GLY A 244 3.88 -16.42 18.57
C GLY A 244 4.05 -16.93 17.13
N VAL A 245 4.23 -16.04 16.15
CA VAL A 245 4.49 -16.44 14.76
C VAL A 245 5.90 -17.05 14.66
N PRO A 246 6.05 -18.27 14.13
CA PRO A 246 7.36 -18.91 13.96
C PRO A 246 8.16 -18.28 12.80
N PHE A 247 9.43 -17.96 13.05
CA PHE A 247 10.38 -17.52 12.03
C PHE A 247 11.42 -18.61 11.74
N THR A 248 11.52 -19.00 10.47
CA THR A 248 12.56 -19.90 9.95
C THR A 248 13.85 -19.12 9.65
N LEU A 249 13.74 -17.81 9.37
CA LEU A 249 14.86 -16.90 9.20
C LEU A 249 14.59 -15.57 9.92
N LYS A 250 15.46 -15.20 10.85
CA LYS A 250 15.46 -13.86 11.49
C LYS A 250 15.94 -12.79 10.49
N PRO A 251 15.66 -11.49 10.71
CA PRO A 251 16.18 -10.42 9.88
C PRO A 251 17.67 -10.59 9.56
N THR A 252 17.97 -10.91 8.30
CA THR A 252 19.32 -11.27 7.82
C THR A 252 19.60 -10.56 6.50
N ALA A 253 20.79 -9.93 6.40
CA ALA A 253 21.17 -9.20 5.19
C ALA A 253 21.44 -10.18 4.05
N ARG A 254 20.94 -9.86 2.86
CA ARG A 254 21.25 -10.59 1.63
C ARG A 254 22.32 -9.82 0.87
N GLU A 255 23.57 -10.25 1.01
CA GLU A 255 24.77 -9.54 0.52
C GLU A 255 24.72 -9.17 -0.98
N ASN A 256 23.96 -9.91 -1.79
CA ASN A 256 23.85 -9.68 -3.24
C ASN A 256 22.53 -9.01 -3.68
N GLU A 257 21.61 -8.74 -2.77
CA GLU A 257 20.26 -8.27 -3.11
C GLU A 257 19.92 -6.92 -2.48
N SER A 258 20.83 -6.32 -1.71
CA SER A 258 20.62 -5.04 -0.99
C SER A 258 19.30 -5.02 -0.20
N ILE A 259 18.96 -6.15 0.44
CA ILE A 259 17.78 -6.29 1.29
C ILE A 259 18.14 -6.90 2.65
N LEU A 260 17.30 -6.60 3.65
CA LEU A 260 17.18 -7.33 4.90
C LEU A 260 15.93 -8.22 4.80
N LEU A 261 16.10 -9.53 4.98
CA LEU A 261 15.02 -10.52 4.81
C LEU A 261 14.74 -11.25 6.12
N ALA A 262 13.48 -11.43 6.46
CA ALA A 262 13.01 -12.39 7.45
C ALA A 262 12.00 -13.35 6.81
N VAL A 263 11.95 -14.59 7.28
CA VAL A 263 11.05 -15.62 6.76
C VAL A 263 10.30 -16.26 7.93
N ALA A 264 8.98 -16.28 7.82
CA ALA A 264 8.06 -16.91 8.76
C ALA A 264 7.23 -17.99 8.07
N THR A 265 6.53 -18.79 8.86
CA THR A 265 5.50 -19.68 8.35
C THR A 265 4.16 -19.36 8.97
N ASP A 266 3.10 -19.51 8.19
CA ASP A 266 1.72 -19.45 8.68
C ASP A 266 1.35 -20.75 9.46
N PRO A 267 0.11 -20.87 9.97
CA PRO A 267 -0.34 -22.06 10.71
C PRO A 267 -0.25 -23.39 9.94
N ASP A 268 -0.25 -23.36 8.60
CA ASP A 268 -0.20 -24.53 7.72
C ASP A 268 1.20 -24.77 7.13
N GLY A 269 2.17 -23.94 7.50
CA GLY A 269 3.55 -24.04 7.02
C GLY A 269 3.83 -23.27 5.72
N PHE A 270 2.90 -22.45 5.24
CA PHE A 270 3.12 -21.61 4.06
C PHE A 270 4.12 -20.50 4.37
N GLU A 271 5.10 -20.32 3.49
CA GLU A 271 6.22 -19.42 3.73
C GLU A 271 5.86 -17.96 3.43
N LEU A 272 6.14 -17.09 4.40
CA LEU A 272 5.92 -15.65 4.36
C LEU A 272 7.27 -14.93 4.46
N CYS A 273 7.68 -14.29 3.38
CA CYS A 273 8.88 -13.47 3.30
C CYS A 273 8.58 -12.01 3.63
N PHE A 274 9.42 -11.37 4.42
CA PHE A 274 9.37 -9.94 4.72
C PHE A 274 10.68 -9.30 4.31
N ALA A 275 10.64 -8.47 3.28
CA ALA A 275 11.83 -7.84 2.70
C ALA A 275 11.82 -6.34 2.96
N GLN A 276 12.92 -5.83 3.52
CA GLN A 276 13.21 -4.41 3.60
C GLN A 276 14.35 -4.09 2.64
N ARG A 277 14.14 -3.17 1.70
CA ARG A 277 15.24 -2.65 0.86
C ARG A 277 16.19 -1.79 1.68
N LEU A 278 17.48 -2.03 1.52
CA LEU A 278 18.55 -1.22 2.10
C LEU A 278 18.94 -0.18 1.04
N SER A 279 18.57 1.08 1.29
CA SER A 279 18.93 2.24 0.46
C SER A 279 20.38 2.66 0.67
#